data_AF-A0A1F6DIT9-F1
#
_entry.id   AF-A0A1F6DIT9-F1
#
_cell.length_a   1.000
_cell.length_b   1.000
_cell.length_c   1.000
_cell.angle_alpha   90.00
_cell.angle_beta   90.00
_cell.angle_gamma   90.00
#
_symmetry.space_group_name_H-M   'P 1'
#
loop_
_entity.id
_entity.type
_entity.pdbx_description
1 polymer ?
#
loop_
_entity_poly.entity_id
_entity_poly.type
_entity_poly.pdbx_seq_one_letter_code
_entity_poly.pdbx_strand_id
1 'polypeptide(L)'
;MKSARGMLLIEVLLAMAFMAVLVAIGVQVATVSLASTTASEEKDVSHRLARELLEGARAASMSDWYALTYADRASEHHATTTASAAWAIASSSETLQVGSHIYTRAFTVASTSRDFVTRNLEDIYNPEHDDPSTLLVTATVSSTRGSVTLSEYITRWQNITCSQTAWDTLTVGTTDISTQNCAPTSHTDTVAFPSGTVETVGGTILLAP
;
A
#
# COMPACT_ATOMS: atom_id res chain seq x y z
N MET A 1 -54.23 56.65 34.52
CA MET A 1 -52.95 55.95 34.22
C MET A 1 -53.21 54.46 34.37
N LYS A 2 -53.30 53.73 33.25
CA LYS A 2 -53.69 52.31 33.22
C LYS A 2 -52.51 51.46 33.72
N SER A 3 -52.82 50.48 34.57
CA SER A 3 -51.89 49.59 35.29
C SER A 3 -50.85 48.93 34.38
N ALA A 4 -49.57 49.24 34.59
CA ALA A 4 -48.41 48.58 33.96
C ALA A 4 -48.02 47.24 34.63
N ARG A 5 -48.78 46.80 35.65
CA ARG A 5 -48.38 45.68 36.52
C ARG A 5 -48.50 44.29 35.85
N GLY A 6 -49.25 44.16 34.75
CA GLY A 6 -49.31 42.91 33.95
C GLY A 6 -48.21 42.80 32.88
N MET A 7 -47.57 43.92 32.51
CA MET A 7 -46.56 43.97 31.45
C MET A 7 -45.18 43.49 31.93
N LEU A 8 -44.89 43.63 33.23
CA LEU A 8 -43.62 43.20 33.83
C LEU A 8 -43.50 41.67 33.88
N LEU A 9 -44.60 40.96 34.17
CA LEU A 9 -44.61 39.48 34.20
C LEU A 9 -44.32 38.88 32.81
N ILE A 10 -44.95 39.43 31.77
CA ILE A 10 -44.78 38.91 30.41
C ILE A 10 -43.39 39.23 29.84
N GLU A 11 -42.81 40.35 30.21
CA GLU A 11 -41.43 40.72 29.83
C GLU A 11 -40.40 39.77 30.45
N VAL A 12 -40.54 39.43 31.73
CA VAL A 12 -39.67 38.45 32.39
C VAL A 12 -39.84 37.05 31.78
N LEU A 13 -41.08 36.62 31.51
CA LEU A 13 -41.34 35.35 30.83
C LEU A 13 -40.73 35.30 29.43
N LEU A 14 -40.85 36.39 28.68
CA LEU A 14 -40.27 36.53 27.34
C LEU A 14 -38.73 36.47 27.42
N ALA A 15 -38.12 37.20 28.34
CA ALA A 15 -36.68 37.20 28.56
C ALA A 15 -36.15 35.80 28.95
N MET A 16 -36.86 35.10 29.84
CA MET A 16 -36.52 33.73 30.21
C MET A 16 -36.66 32.76 29.04
N ALA A 17 -37.71 32.91 28.22
CA ALA A 17 -37.90 32.09 27.02
C ALA A 17 -36.77 32.31 26.01
N PHE A 18 -36.38 33.56 25.76
CA PHE A 18 -35.24 33.87 24.88
C PHE A 18 -33.93 33.31 25.42
N MET A 19 -33.66 33.47 26.71
CA MET A 19 -32.45 32.92 27.33
C MET A 19 -32.40 31.38 27.25
N ALA A 20 -33.53 30.70 27.47
CA ALA A 20 -33.62 29.25 27.34
C ALA A 20 -33.30 28.78 25.91
N VAL A 21 -33.81 29.48 24.90
CA VAL A 21 -33.50 29.19 23.48
C VAL A 21 -32.02 29.41 23.17
N LEU A 22 -31.43 30.50 23.65
CA LEU A 22 -30.00 30.79 23.43
C LEU A 22 -29.09 29.73 24.06
N VAL A 23 -29.40 29.29 25.29
CA VAL A 23 -28.66 28.21 25.95
C VAL A 23 -28.80 26.90 25.18
N ALA A 24 -30.00 26.56 24.72
CA ALA A 24 -30.24 25.34 23.95
C ALA A 24 -29.45 25.32 22.62
N ILE A 25 -29.35 26.45 21.93
CA ILE A 25 -28.53 26.58 20.71
C ILE A 25 -27.04 26.48 21.07
N GLY A 26 -26.60 27.16 22.13
CA GLY A 26 -25.19 27.14 22.57
C GLY A 26 -24.68 25.72 22.87
N VAL A 27 -25.50 24.91 23.55
CA VAL A 27 -25.14 23.51 23.86
C VAL A 27 -25.00 22.67 22.58
N GLN A 28 -25.91 22.82 21.61
CA GLN A 28 -25.85 22.08 20.35
C GLN A 28 -24.61 22.44 19.53
N VAL A 29 -24.26 23.73 19.47
CA VAL A 29 -23.05 24.17 18.76
C VAL A 29 -21.79 23.61 19.42
N ALA A 30 -21.73 23.60 20.75
CA ALA A 30 -20.58 23.07 21.48
C ALA A 30 -20.40 21.56 21.25
N THR A 31 -21.47 20.77 21.30
CA THR A 31 -21.39 19.32 21.09
C THR A 31 -21.03 18.96 19.66
N VAL A 32 -21.60 19.66 18.67
CA VAL A 32 -21.24 19.48 17.25
C VAL A 32 -19.79 19.87 17.00
N SER A 33 -19.32 20.96 17.62
CA SER A 33 -17.92 21.39 17.48
C SER A 33 -16.95 20.32 18.00
N LEU A 34 -17.21 19.75 19.18
CA LEU A 34 -16.37 18.69 19.75
C LEU A 34 -16.43 17.39 18.93
N ALA A 35 -17.61 17.03 18.42
CA ALA A 35 -17.77 15.89 17.54
C ALA A 35 -17.03 16.07 16.20
N SER A 36 -16.92 17.31 15.73
CA SER A 36 -16.19 17.69 14.51
C SER A 36 -14.68 17.65 14.71
N THR A 37 -14.15 18.19 15.82
CA THR A 37 -12.71 18.16 16.10
C THR A 37 -12.21 16.73 16.25
N THR A 38 -12.93 15.88 16.98
CA THR A 38 -12.58 14.46 17.14
C THR A 38 -12.62 13.70 15.80
N ALA A 39 -13.61 13.99 14.94
CA ALA A 39 -13.67 13.40 13.61
C ALA A 39 -12.49 13.84 12.72
N SER A 40 -12.07 15.11 12.83
CA SER A 40 -10.91 15.62 12.10
C SER A 40 -9.61 14.97 12.57
N GLU A 41 -9.43 14.83 13.89
CA GLU A 41 -8.26 14.16 14.48
C GLU A 41 -8.14 12.71 14.02
N GLU A 42 -9.24 11.95 14.05
CA GLU A 42 -9.26 10.55 13.59
C GLU A 42 -8.91 10.44 12.09
N LYS A 43 -9.38 11.40 11.28
CA LYS A 43 -9.08 11.46 9.85
C LYS A 43 -7.60 11.79 9.60
N ASP A 44 -7.02 12.70 10.36
CA ASP A 44 -5.61 13.06 10.25
C ASP A 44 -4.69 11.88 10.64
N VAL A 45 -5.06 11.14 11.69
CA VAL A 45 -4.37 9.90 12.07
C VAL A 45 -4.47 8.87 10.96
N SER A 46 -5.65 8.70 10.35
CA SER A 46 -5.85 7.77 9.23
C SER A 46 -5.01 8.14 8.01
N HIS A 47 -4.92 9.43 7.66
CA HIS A 47 -4.04 9.92 6.60
C HIS A 47 -2.55 9.67 6.91
N ARG A 48 -2.12 9.87 8.15
CA ARG A 48 -0.75 9.59 8.57
C ARG A 48 -0.43 8.10 8.44
N LEU A 49 -1.32 7.23 8.92
CA LEU A 49 -1.16 5.78 8.82
C LEU A 49 -1.16 5.29 7.37
N ALA A 50 -1.99 5.88 6.49
CA ALA A 50 -2.00 5.56 5.07
C ALA A 50 -0.67 5.94 4.39
N ARG A 51 -0.11 7.11 4.72
CA ARG A 51 1.21 7.53 4.23
C ARG A 51 2.33 6.64 4.74
N GLU A 52 2.31 6.27 6.02
CA GLU A 52 3.26 5.32 6.59
C GLU A 52 3.21 3.98 5.87
N LEU A 53 2.01 3.51 5.52
CA LEU A 53 1.83 2.26 4.80
C LEU A 53 2.42 2.31 3.37
N LEU A 54 2.19 3.41 2.64
CA LEU A 54 2.80 3.63 1.33
C LEU A 54 4.33 3.76 1.42
N GLU A 55 4.84 4.44 2.44
CA GLU A 55 6.29 4.55 2.65
C GLU A 55 6.91 3.21 3.02
N GLY A 56 6.25 2.39 3.83
CA GLY A 56 6.68 1.03 4.13
C GLY A 56 6.69 0.14 2.90
N ALA A 57 5.66 0.23 2.03
CA ALA A 57 5.62 -0.49 0.76
C ALA A 57 6.76 -0.04 -0.17
N ARG A 58 7.02 1.28 -0.26
CA ARG A 58 8.15 1.83 -0.99
C ARG A 58 9.47 1.31 -0.44
N ALA A 59 9.70 1.42 0.87
CA ALA A 59 10.92 0.98 1.52
C ALA A 59 11.18 -0.52 1.30
N ALA A 60 10.15 -1.36 1.44
CA ALA A 60 10.25 -2.79 1.14
C ALA A 60 10.59 -3.04 -0.35
N SER A 61 10.00 -2.28 -1.26
CA SER A 61 10.30 -2.38 -2.70
C SER A 61 11.71 -1.93 -3.08
N MET A 62 12.32 -1.03 -2.28
CA MET A 62 13.70 -0.61 -2.49
C MET A 62 14.69 -1.71 -2.10
N SER A 63 14.39 -2.50 -1.07
CA SER A 63 15.22 -3.64 -0.68
C SER A 63 14.98 -4.87 -1.56
N ASP A 64 13.72 -5.14 -1.89
CA ASP A 64 13.31 -6.28 -2.70
C ASP A 64 12.09 -5.93 -3.56
N TRP A 65 12.36 -5.58 -4.82
CA TRP A 65 11.32 -5.30 -5.81
C TRP A 65 10.39 -6.50 -6.05
N TYR A 66 10.91 -7.72 -5.88
CA TYR A 66 10.13 -8.94 -6.13
C TYR A 66 9.03 -9.14 -5.10
N ALA A 67 9.24 -8.71 -3.85
CA ALA A 67 8.21 -8.74 -2.81
C ALA A 67 6.94 -7.98 -3.23
N LEU A 68 7.10 -6.81 -3.88
CA LEU A 68 5.96 -6.03 -4.39
C LEU A 68 5.41 -6.58 -5.72
N THR A 69 6.30 -7.05 -6.60
CA THR A 69 5.93 -7.57 -7.93
C THR A 69 5.10 -8.84 -7.84
N TYR A 70 5.46 -9.76 -6.93
CA TYR A 70 4.75 -11.03 -6.74
C TYR A 70 3.71 -11.00 -5.60
N ALA A 71 3.47 -9.84 -4.99
CA ALA A 71 2.34 -9.68 -4.09
C ALA A 71 1.03 -9.99 -4.82
N ASP A 72 0.21 -10.87 -4.25
CA ASP A 72 -1.07 -11.26 -4.82
C ASP A 72 -1.96 -10.03 -5.05
N ARG A 73 -2.35 -9.81 -6.32
CA ARG A 73 -3.12 -8.66 -6.78
C ARG A 73 -4.57 -8.67 -6.29
N ALA A 74 -5.09 -9.83 -5.89
CA ALA A 74 -6.44 -9.97 -5.36
C ALA A 74 -6.51 -9.79 -3.84
N SER A 75 -5.36 -9.73 -3.17
CA SER A 75 -5.27 -9.71 -1.71
C SER A 75 -4.83 -8.37 -1.16
N GLU A 76 -5.21 -8.15 0.10
CA GLU A 76 -4.71 -7.07 0.93
C GLU A 76 -3.35 -7.44 1.54
N HIS A 77 -2.49 -6.44 1.69
CA HIS A 77 -1.16 -6.57 2.29
C HIS A 77 -0.90 -5.44 3.29
N HIS A 78 0.09 -5.58 4.14
CA HIS A 78 0.58 -4.49 5.00
C HIS A 78 2.10 -4.47 5.05
N ALA A 79 2.66 -3.29 5.34
CA ALA A 79 4.09 -3.13 5.51
C ALA A 79 4.47 -3.52 6.94
N THR A 80 5.52 -4.30 7.08
CA THR A 80 6.03 -4.79 8.37
C THR A 80 7.55 -4.78 8.37
N THR A 81 8.17 -5.13 9.49
CA THR A 81 9.61 -5.30 9.60
C THR A 81 9.98 -6.74 9.92
N THR A 82 11.03 -7.25 9.28
CA THR A 82 11.61 -8.55 9.62
C THR A 82 12.33 -8.51 10.97
N ALA A 83 12.76 -9.68 11.46
CA ALA A 83 13.60 -9.77 12.66
C ALA A 83 14.94 -9.01 12.56
N SER A 84 15.43 -8.74 11.33
CA SER A 84 16.62 -7.94 11.08
C SER A 84 16.34 -6.44 10.93
N ALA A 85 15.12 -6.00 11.26
CA ALA A 85 14.64 -4.62 11.10
C ALA A 85 14.64 -4.11 9.65
N ALA A 86 14.55 -5.01 8.67
CA ALA A 86 14.34 -4.64 7.27
C ALA A 86 12.84 -4.54 6.96
N TRP A 87 12.44 -3.59 6.11
CA TRP A 87 11.06 -3.49 5.65
C TRP A 87 10.68 -4.70 4.78
N ALA A 88 9.48 -5.22 4.98
CA ALA A 88 8.90 -6.34 4.27
C ALA A 88 7.41 -6.14 4.05
N ILE A 89 6.85 -6.92 3.11
CA ILE A 89 5.42 -6.95 2.82
C ILE A 89 4.85 -8.25 3.39
N ALA A 90 3.81 -8.14 4.20
CA ALA A 90 3.07 -9.28 4.72
C ALA A 90 1.65 -9.28 4.15
N SER A 91 1.07 -10.47 4.00
CA SER A 91 -0.32 -10.62 3.55
C SER A 91 -1.30 -10.25 4.66
N SER A 92 -2.54 -9.98 4.25
CA SER A 92 -3.67 -9.52 5.08
C SER A 92 -3.56 -8.09 5.61
N SER A 93 -4.66 -7.61 6.17
CA SER A 93 -4.73 -6.31 6.84
C SER A 93 -4.17 -6.36 8.25
N GLU A 94 -3.69 -5.21 8.71
CA GLU A 94 -3.17 -5.02 10.07
C GLU A 94 -4.14 -4.19 10.89
N THR A 95 -4.37 -4.59 12.14
CA THR A 95 -5.14 -3.80 13.10
C THR A 95 -4.22 -3.12 14.10
N LEU A 96 -4.38 -1.81 14.25
CA LEU A 96 -3.60 -0.98 15.16
C LEU A 96 -4.51 -0.22 16.11
N GLN A 97 -4.08 -0.13 17.36
CA GLN A 97 -4.72 0.74 18.35
C GLN A 97 -3.88 2.00 18.54
N VAL A 98 -4.46 3.16 18.26
CA VAL A 98 -3.83 4.46 18.52
C VAL A 98 -4.74 5.24 19.48
N GLY A 99 -4.27 5.37 20.73
CA GLY A 99 -5.10 5.92 21.81
C GLY A 99 -6.30 5.00 22.11
N SER A 100 -7.51 5.56 22.04
CA SER A 100 -8.78 4.85 22.23
C SER A 100 -9.42 4.32 20.94
N HIS A 101 -8.80 4.54 19.78
CA HIS A 101 -9.36 4.19 18.49
C HIS A 101 -8.61 3.02 17.86
N ILE A 102 -9.37 2.15 17.18
CA ILE A 102 -8.86 1.00 16.44
C ILE A 102 -8.92 1.34 14.96
N TYR A 103 -7.82 1.11 14.27
CA TYR A 103 -7.66 1.32 12.84
C TYR A 103 -7.31 -0.01 12.18
N THR A 104 -7.91 -0.30 11.03
CA THR A 104 -7.52 -1.42 10.18
C THR A 104 -6.91 -0.86 8.91
N ARG A 105 -5.63 -1.17 8.65
CA ARG A 105 -4.87 -0.67 7.51
C ARG A 105 -4.40 -1.81 6.62
N ALA A 106 -4.47 -1.59 5.32
CA ALA A 106 -3.92 -2.47 4.31
C ALA A 106 -3.67 -1.72 3.01
N PHE A 107 -2.87 -2.29 2.12
CA PHE A 107 -2.72 -1.82 0.76
C PHE A 107 -2.96 -2.95 -0.22
N THR A 108 -3.43 -2.60 -1.40
CA THR A 108 -3.49 -3.48 -2.56
C THR A 108 -2.47 -3.05 -3.60
N VAL A 109 -2.05 -3.99 -4.44
CA VAL A 109 -1.11 -3.74 -5.53
C VAL A 109 -1.83 -4.05 -6.83
N ALA A 110 -1.75 -3.16 -7.80
CA ALA A 110 -2.26 -3.33 -9.14
C ALA A 110 -1.14 -3.16 -10.17
N SER A 111 -1.22 -3.93 -11.25
CA SER A 111 -0.35 -3.75 -12.42
C SER A 111 -0.70 -2.44 -13.14
N THR A 112 0.28 -1.89 -13.84
CA THR A 112 0.12 -0.67 -14.63
C THR A 112 0.65 -0.90 -16.04
N SER A 113 0.22 -0.08 -16.99
CA SER A 113 0.65 -0.18 -18.38
C SER A 113 1.10 1.17 -18.90
N ARG A 114 1.98 1.17 -19.91
CA ARG A 114 2.49 2.40 -20.55
C ARG A 114 2.27 2.38 -22.04
N ASP A 115 1.70 3.46 -22.54
CA ASP A 115 1.53 3.69 -23.97
C ASP A 115 2.90 3.77 -24.66
N PHE A 116 3.12 2.97 -25.71
CA PHE A 116 4.41 2.88 -26.40
C PHE A 116 4.80 4.14 -27.18
N VAL A 117 3.84 5.00 -27.52
CA VAL A 117 4.06 6.21 -28.32
C VAL A 117 4.41 7.39 -27.42
N THR A 118 3.58 7.64 -26.40
CA THR A 118 3.68 8.77 -25.47
C THR A 118 4.56 8.48 -24.26
N ARG A 119 4.79 7.19 -23.94
CA ARG A 119 5.51 6.70 -22.76
C ARG A 119 4.85 7.07 -21.41
N ASN A 120 3.62 7.55 -21.45
CA ASN A 120 2.81 7.85 -20.26
C ASN A 120 2.18 6.58 -19.71
N LEU A 121 1.87 6.59 -18.41
CA LEU A 121 1.02 5.58 -17.80
C LEU A 121 -0.40 5.68 -18.36
N GLU A 122 -1.00 4.54 -18.66
CA GLU A 122 -2.38 4.46 -19.11
C GLU A 122 -3.33 4.44 -17.91
N ASP A 123 -4.48 5.11 -18.04
CA ASP A 123 -5.50 5.18 -16.98
C ASP A 123 -6.18 3.82 -16.73
N ILE A 124 -6.24 2.98 -17.78
CA ILE A 124 -6.81 1.64 -17.74
C ILE A 124 -5.70 0.66 -18.12
N TYR A 125 -5.49 -0.34 -17.28
CA TYR A 125 -4.48 -1.37 -17.53
C TYR A 125 -4.73 -2.11 -18.85
N ASN A 126 -3.71 -2.11 -19.72
CA ASN A 126 -3.65 -2.88 -20.94
C ASN A 126 -2.56 -3.96 -20.84
N PRO A 127 -2.91 -5.26 -20.91
CA PRO A 127 -1.93 -6.34 -20.80
C PRO A 127 -0.91 -6.39 -21.94
N GLU A 128 -1.20 -5.80 -23.10
CA GLU A 128 -0.25 -5.71 -24.23
C GLU A 128 0.85 -4.68 -23.98
N HIS A 129 0.60 -3.74 -23.06
CA HIS A 129 1.45 -2.60 -22.73
C HIS A 129 1.95 -2.67 -21.27
N ASP A 130 1.98 -3.87 -20.68
CA ASP A 130 2.34 -4.07 -19.28
C ASP A 130 3.70 -3.42 -18.94
N ASP A 131 3.71 -2.62 -17.89
CA ASP A 131 4.92 -2.05 -17.32
C ASP A 131 5.25 -2.76 -16.00
N PRO A 132 6.01 -3.86 -16.02
CA PRO A 132 6.39 -4.58 -14.81
C PRO A 132 7.36 -3.78 -13.92
N SER A 133 7.86 -2.64 -14.41
CA SER A 133 8.74 -1.76 -13.64
C SER A 133 7.96 -0.69 -12.85
N THR A 134 6.65 -0.57 -13.04
CA THR A 134 5.80 0.36 -12.29
C THR A 134 4.55 -0.34 -11.78
N LEU A 135 4.25 -0.16 -10.50
CA LEU A 135 3.08 -0.74 -9.85
C LEU A 135 2.27 0.36 -9.16
N LEU A 136 0.95 0.23 -9.19
CA LEU A 136 0.05 1.11 -8.45
C LEU A 136 -0.22 0.48 -7.08
N VAL A 137 0.14 1.17 -6.02
CA VAL A 137 -0.14 0.75 -4.65
C VAL A 137 -1.23 1.63 -4.07
N THR A 138 -2.30 1.02 -3.58
CA THR A 138 -3.44 1.73 -2.97
C THR A 138 -3.56 1.35 -1.51
N ALA A 139 -3.17 2.26 -0.62
CA ALA A 139 -3.31 2.13 0.82
C ALA A 139 -4.71 2.57 1.27
N THR A 140 -5.37 1.74 2.07
CA THR A 140 -6.65 2.01 2.70
C THR A 140 -6.53 1.84 4.21
N VAL A 141 -7.01 2.84 4.96
CA VAL A 141 -7.13 2.80 6.41
C VAL A 141 -8.59 3.01 6.77
N SER A 142 -9.17 2.07 7.49
CA SER A 142 -10.54 2.13 7.99
C SER A 142 -10.56 2.32 9.51
N SER A 143 -11.54 3.10 9.96
CA SER A 143 -11.81 3.40 11.37
C SER A 143 -13.33 3.38 11.58
N THR A 144 -13.78 3.52 12.83
CA THR A 144 -15.21 3.56 13.17
C THR A 144 -15.97 4.71 12.48
N ARG A 145 -15.27 5.80 12.11
CA ARG A 145 -15.90 7.01 11.55
C ARG A 145 -15.75 7.14 10.03
N GLY A 146 -15.01 6.23 9.40
CA GLY A 146 -14.85 6.20 7.96
C GLY A 146 -13.52 5.61 7.52
N SER A 147 -13.27 5.64 6.21
CA SER A 147 -12.03 5.20 5.59
C SER A 147 -11.32 6.32 4.85
N VAL A 148 -10.00 6.19 4.77
CA VAL A 148 -9.11 7.04 3.99
C VAL A 148 -8.35 6.15 3.02
N THR A 149 -8.30 6.55 1.76
CA THR A 149 -7.56 5.85 0.71
C THR A 149 -6.55 6.80 0.07
N LEU A 150 -5.33 6.32 -0.11
CA LEU A 150 -4.25 7.01 -0.83
C LEU A 150 -3.63 6.03 -1.82
N SER A 151 -3.38 6.48 -3.04
CA SER A 151 -2.75 5.67 -4.08
C SER A 151 -1.49 6.34 -4.59
N GLU A 152 -0.48 5.54 -4.90
CA GLU A 152 0.77 6.02 -5.46
C GLU A 152 1.38 5.01 -6.43
N TYR A 153 2.03 5.52 -7.47
CA TYR A 153 2.82 4.70 -8.37
C TYR A 153 4.23 4.52 -7.80
N ILE A 154 4.63 3.27 -7.63
CA ILE A 154 5.99 2.90 -7.23
C ILE A 154 6.69 2.35 -8.47
N THR A 155 7.81 2.98 -8.84
CA THR A 155 8.63 2.54 -9.97
C THR A 155 9.95 1.97 -9.47
N ARG A 156 10.38 0.86 -10.08
CA ARG A 156 11.67 0.23 -9.83
C ARG A 156 12.82 1.20 -10.17
N TRP A 157 13.69 1.47 -9.20
CA TRP A 157 14.82 2.37 -9.38
C TRP A 157 16.18 1.65 -9.56
N GLN A 158 16.33 0.44 -9.01
CA GLN A 158 17.50 -0.42 -9.27
C GLN A 158 17.14 -1.56 -10.21
N ASN A 159 17.87 -1.69 -11.31
CA ASN A 159 17.83 -2.88 -12.13
C ASN A 159 18.95 -3.83 -11.69
N ILE A 160 18.57 -5.01 -11.19
CA ILE A 160 19.53 -6.10 -10.95
C ILE A 160 19.54 -6.92 -12.24
N THR A 161 20.63 -6.86 -12.98
CA THR A 161 20.87 -7.70 -14.15
C THR A 161 21.80 -8.84 -13.76
N CYS A 162 21.31 -10.08 -13.86
CA CYS A 162 22.20 -11.24 -13.84
C CYS A 162 23.03 -11.29 -15.13
N SER A 163 24.36 -11.32 -15.02
CA SER A 163 25.22 -11.69 -16.13
C SER A 163 25.45 -13.19 -16.06
N GLN A 164 24.97 -13.93 -17.05
CA GLN A 164 25.34 -15.33 -17.23
C GLN A 164 26.80 -15.37 -17.68
N THR A 165 27.71 -15.76 -16.79
CA THR A 165 29.14 -15.85 -17.11
C THR A 165 29.56 -17.21 -17.68
N ALA A 166 28.68 -18.22 -17.59
CA ALA A 166 28.90 -19.55 -18.12
C ALA A 166 27.57 -20.23 -18.50
N TRP A 167 27.63 -21.09 -19.52
CA TRP A 167 26.57 -22.02 -19.86
C TRP A 167 26.86 -23.34 -19.14
N ASP A 168 26.59 -23.37 -17.84
CA ASP A 168 26.63 -24.65 -17.13
C ASP A 168 25.38 -25.42 -17.56
N THR A 169 25.58 -26.57 -18.21
CA THR A 169 24.46 -27.43 -18.57
C THR A 169 23.84 -27.92 -17.26
N LEU A 170 22.70 -27.33 -16.87
CA LEU A 170 21.84 -27.87 -15.83
C LEU A 170 21.62 -29.35 -16.18
N THR A 171 22.07 -30.25 -15.32
CA THR A 171 21.80 -31.67 -15.49
C THR A 171 20.29 -31.86 -15.39
N VAL A 172 19.62 -31.99 -16.54
CA VAL A 172 18.20 -32.31 -16.60
C VAL A 172 18.06 -33.75 -16.09
N GLY A 173 17.89 -33.91 -14.77
CA GLY A 173 17.95 -35.23 -14.15
C GLY A 173 17.54 -35.34 -12.69
N THR A 174 17.49 -34.26 -11.92
CA THR A 174 17.00 -34.33 -10.52
C THR A 174 16.30 -33.04 -10.14
N THR A 175 14.97 -33.07 -10.13
CA THR A 175 14.04 -32.30 -9.25
C THR A 175 14.27 -30.82 -8.93
N ASP A 176 15.18 -30.10 -9.57
CA ASP A 176 15.36 -28.65 -9.37
C ASP A 176 14.76 -27.90 -10.55
N ILE A 177 13.43 -27.91 -10.60
CA ILE A 177 12.66 -26.85 -11.27
C ILE A 177 12.60 -25.68 -10.28
N SER A 178 13.76 -25.12 -9.93
CA SER A 178 13.80 -23.82 -9.27
C SER A 178 14.24 -22.81 -10.33
N THR A 179 13.35 -21.87 -10.64
CA THR A 179 13.73 -20.61 -11.27
C THR A 179 14.80 -19.98 -10.38
N GLN A 180 16.06 -20.08 -10.79
CA GLN A 180 17.17 -19.62 -9.98
C GLN A 180 17.25 -18.10 -10.09
N ASN A 181 16.66 -17.42 -9.10
CA ASN A 181 16.70 -15.98 -8.99
C ASN A 181 18.13 -15.51 -8.73
N CYS A 182 18.46 -14.29 -9.18
CA CYS A 182 19.72 -13.61 -8.87
C CYS A 182 19.91 -13.51 -7.36
N ALA A 183 20.61 -14.47 -6.74
CA ALA A 183 21.00 -14.36 -5.35
C ALA A 183 22.05 -13.25 -5.21
N PRO A 184 22.09 -12.51 -4.08
CA PRO A 184 23.12 -11.50 -3.81
C PRO A 184 24.53 -12.11 -3.64
N THR A 185 24.63 -13.43 -3.63
CA THR A 185 25.89 -14.16 -3.62
C THR A 185 26.19 -14.64 -5.04
N SER A 186 27.30 -14.17 -5.61
CA SER A 186 27.87 -14.74 -6.82
C SER A 186 27.97 -16.27 -6.71
N HIS A 187 27.25 -17.00 -7.56
CA HIS A 187 27.44 -18.43 -7.70
C HIS A 187 28.61 -18.66 -8.63
N THR A 188 29.80 -18.90 -8.07
CA THR A 188 30.91 -19.54 -8.78
C THR A 188 31.00 -20.98 -8.32
N ASP A 189 30.00 -21.80 -8.66
CA ASP A 189 30.20 -23.25 -8.52
C ASP A 189 31.09 -23.69 -9.68
N THR A 190 32.37 -23.90 -9.37
CA THR A 190 33.28 -24.56 -10.29
C THR A 190 32.95 -26.05 -10.25
N VAL A 191 31.94 -26.47 -11.02
CA VAL A 191 31.65 -27.89 -11.18
C VAL A 191 32.78 -28.49 -12.01
N ALA A 192 33.64 -29.29 -11.38
CA ALA A 192 34.68 -30.02 -12.09
C ALA A 192 34.01 -31.01 -13.06
N PHE A 193 34.12 -30.76 -14.36
CA PHE A 193 33.66 -31.69 -15.38
C PHE A 193 34.44 -33.01 -15.24
N PRO A 194 33.79 -34.17 -15.05
CA PRO A 194 34.46 -35.43 -15.37
C PRO A 194 34.79 -35.38 -16.86
N SER A 195 36.01 -35.77 -17.23
CA SER A 195 36.47 -35.79 -18.62
C SER A 195 35.53 -36.64 -19.49
N GLY A 196 34.60 -35.98 -20.17
CA GLY A 196 33.63 -36.57 -21.07
C GLY A 196 33.73 -35.92 -22.43
N THR A 197 33.80 -36.74 -23.48
CA THR A 197 33.83 -36.29 -24.87
C THR A 197 32.47 -35.72 -25.27
N VAL A 198 32.46 -34.51 -25.82
CA VAL A 198 31.28 -33.92 -26.47
C VAL A 198 30.94 -34.74 -27.71
N GLU A 199 29.76 -35.37 -27.73
CA GLU A 199 29.25 -36.09 -28.90
C GLU A 199 28.75 -35.07 -29.94
N THR A 200 29.57 -34.78 -30.93
CA THR A 200 29.28 -33.80 -32.00
C THR A 200 28.52 -34.40 -33.18
N VAL A 201 27.96 -35.61 -33.05
CA VAL A 201 27.24 -36.27 -34.15
C VAL A 201 25.75 -36.31 -33.84
N GLY A 202 25.01 -35.32 -34.35
CA GLY A 202 23.56 -35.42 -34.58
C GLY A 202 22.63 -34.60 -33.69
N GLY A 203 23.13 -33.81 -32.74
CA GLY A 203 22.27 -32.93 -31.93
C GLY A 203 22.07 -31.56 -32.58
N THR A 204 20.92 -31.30 -33.20
CA THR A 204 20.51 -29.94 -33.57
C THR A 204 20.13 -29.15 -32.32
N ILE A 205 20.82 -28.05 -32.06
CA ILE A 205 20.43 -27.04 -31.07
C ILE A 205 19.21 -26.30 -31.65
N LEU A 206 18.04 -26.57 -31.10
CA LEU A 206 16.84 -25.76 -31.33
C LEU A 206 17.01 -24.45 -30.55
N LEU A 207 17.44 -23.39 -31.25
CA LEU A 207 17.22 -22.04 -30.78
C LEU A 207 15.72 -21.76 -30.95
N ALA A 208 14.99 -21.69 -29.84
CA ALA A 208 13.61 -21.20 -29.85
C ALA A 208 13.61 -19.73 -30.32
N PRO A 209 12.61 -19.31 -31.14
CA PRO A 209 12.54 -17.98 -31.73
C PRO A 209 12.48 -16.85 -30.70
#